data_AF-A0A7L2SZT0-F1
#
_entry.id   AF-A0A7L2SZT0-F1
#
_cell.length_a   1.000
_cell.length_b   1.000
_cell.length_c   1.000
_cell.angle_alpha   90.00
_cell.angle_beta   90.00
_cell.angle_gamma   90.00
#
_symmetry.space_group_name_H-M   'P 1'
#
loop_
_entity.id
_entity.type
_entity.pdbx_description
1 polymer ?
#
loop_
_entity_poly.entity_id
_entity_poly.type
_entity_poly.pdbx_seq_one_letter_code
_entity_poly.pdbx_strand_id
1 'polypeptide(L)' 'RYGFVIAVTTIDNIGAGVIQPGRGFVLYPVRYKAIVFRPFKGGEVVDAVVTQVNKVGLFTEIGPMSCFISRH' A
#
# COMPACT_ATOMS: atom_id res chain seq x y z
N ARG A 1 9.30 -1.12 -0.50
CA ARG A 1 9.56 -1.92 -1.73
C ARG A 1 8.28 -2.22 -2.52
N TYR A 2 7.11 -2.39 -1.88
CA TYR A 2 5.87 -2.82 -2.57
C TYR A 2 4.75 -1.77 -2.66
N GLY A 3 4.78 -0.69 -1.86
CA GLY A 3 3.71 0.31 -1.84
C GLY A 3 2.56 -0.08 -0.92
N PHE A 4 1.38 0.53 -1.13
CA PHE A 4 0.15 0.22 -0.43
C PHE A 4 -0.50 -1.03 -1.04
N VAL A 5 -0.79 -2.05 -0.23
CA VAL A 5 -1.57 -3.21 -0.69
C VAL A 5 -3.05 -2.82 -0.66
N ILE A 6 -3.69 -2.76 -1.84
CA ILE A 6 -5.09 -2.37 -1.98
C ILE A 6 -5.99 -3.57 -1.73
N ALA A 7 -5.71 -4.68 -2.40
CA ALA A 7 -6.48 -5.91 -2.27
C ALA A 7 -5.67 -7.13 -2.70
N VAL A 8 -5.86 -8.25 -1.99
CA VAL A 8 -5.42 -9.57 -2.46
C VAL A 8 -6.39 -10.04 -3.52
N THR A 9 -5.87 -10.45 -4.68
CA THR A 9 -6.70 -10.90 -5.81
C THR A 9 -6.77 -12.42 -5.89
N THR A 10 -5.68 -13.10 -5.59
CA THR A 10 -5.59 -14.56 -5.72
C THR A 10 -4.61 -15.11 -4.71
N ILE A 11 -4.95 -16.25 -4.10
CA ILE A 11 -4.03 -17.05 -3.29
C ILE A 11 -3.46 -18.12 -4.21
N ASP A 12 -2.18 -18.02 -4.52
CA ASP A 12 -1.50 -18.94 -5.44
C ASP A 12 -1.09 -20.23 -4.75
N ASN A 13 -0.65 -20.16 -3.49
CA ASN A 13 -0.20 -21.34 -2.75
C ASN A 13 -0.28 -21.13 -1.23
N ILE A 14 -0.65 -22.20 -0.52
CA ILE A 14 -0.54 -22.30 0.93
C ILE A 14 0.49 -23.42 1.21
N GLY A 15 1.62 -23.07 1.79
CA GLY A 15 2.70 -24.01 2.09
C GLY A 15 2.43 -24.85 3.34
N ALA A 16 3.34 -25.76 3.66
CA ALA A 16 3.21 -26.62 4.85
C ALA A 16 3.23 -25.79 6.15
N GLY A 17 2.31 -26.10 7.06
CA GLY A 17 2.18 -25.43 8.34
C GLY A 17 3.26 -25.85 9.33
N VAL A 18 3.76 -24.90 10.11
CA VAL A 18 4.72 -25.14 11.20
C VAL A 18 4.03 -24.88 12.54
N ILE A 19 3.95 -25.91 13.39
CA ILE A 19 3.38 -25.78 14.74
C ILE A 19 4.26 -24.86 15.57
N GLN A 20 3.66 -23.85 16.20
CA GLN A 20 4.40 -22.93 17.04
C GLN A 20 4.67 -23.57 18.43
N PRO A 21 5.92 -23.58 18.91
CA PRO A 21 6.22 -24.13 20.23
C PRO A 21 5.48 -23.36 21.34
N GLY A 22 4.86 -24.07 22.27
CA GLY A 22 4.24 -23.48 23.46
C GLY A 22 2.95 -22.66 23.21
N ARG A 23 2.48 -22.56 21.97
CA ARG A 23 1.20 -21.94 21.62
C ARG A 23 0.53 -22.86 20.61
N GLY A 24 -0.68 -23.34 20.85
CA GLY A 24 -1.38 -24.33 19.99
C GLY A 24 -1.75 -23.84 18.59
N PHE A 25 -1.03 -22.87 18.03
CA PHE A 25 -1.21 -22.29 16.72
C PHE A 25 -0.26 -22.90 15.69
N VAL A 26 -0.62 -22.81 14.42
CA VAL A 26 0.16 -23.29 13.27
C VAL A 26 0.36 -22.12 12.31
N LEU A 27 1.61 -21.91 11.86
CA LEU A 27 1.98 -20.86 10.92
C LEU A 27 2.07 -21.42 9.50
N TYR A 28 1.31 -20.85 8.57
CA TYR A 28 1.32 -21.24 7.16
C TYR A 28 1.93 -20.13 6.28
N PRO A 29 2.99 -20.39 5.51
CA PRO A 29 3.48 -19.44 4.52
C PRO A 29 2.53 -19.42 3.32
N VAL A 30 2.00 -18.24 2.98
CA VAL A 30 1.03 -18.06 1.88
C VAL A 30 1.62 -17.19 0.78
N ARG A 31 1.60 -17.69 -0.46
CA ARG A 31 1.93 -16.92 -1.66
C ARG A 31 0.62 -16.43 -2.28
N TYR A 32 0.55 -15.13 -2.53
CA TYR A 32 -0.64 -14.49 -3.09
C TYR A 32 -0.26 -13.38 -4.06
N LYS A 33 -1.20 -13.06 -4.96
CA LYS A 33 -1.16 -11.87 -5.81
C LYS A 33 -2.00 -10.77 -5.17
N ALA A 34 -1.53 -9.54 -5.32
CA ALA A 34 -2.26 -8.38 -4.83
C ALA A 34 -2.11 -7.21 -5.79
N ILE A 35 -3.16 -6.38 -5.83
CA ILE A 35 -3.10 -5.05 -6.43
C ILE A 35 -2.42 -4.15 -5.42
N VAL A 36 -1.38 -3.46 -5.87
CA VAL A 36 -0.61 -2.52 -5.05
C VAL A 36 -0.59 -1.14 -5.69
N PHE A 37 -0.71 -0.10 -4.88
CA PHE A 37 -0.48 1.28 -5.28
C PHE A 37 0.92 1.69 -4.84
N ARG A 38 1.80 1.99 -5.80
CA ARG A 38 3.18 2.37 -5.55
C ARG A 38 3.56 3.58 -6.40
N PRO A 39 3.64 4.78 -5.82
CA PRO A 39 4.11 5.96 -6.55
C PRO A 39 5.60 5.83 -6.91
N PHE A 40 5.97 6.32 -8.08
CA PHE A 40 7.32 6.35 -8.63
C PHE A 40 7.92 7.75 -8.51
N LYS A 41 9.17 7.81 -8.05
CA LYS A 41 9.92 9.07 -8.02
C LYS A 41 10.40 9.40 -9.44
N GLY A 42 10.43 10.69 -9.79
CA GLY A 42 11.09 11.17 -11.02
C GLY A 42 10.16 11.51 -12.18
N GLY A 43 8.92 11.95 -11.93
CA GLY A 43 8.04 12.52 -12.96
C GLY A 43 6.78 11.70 -13.27
N GLU A 44 6.35 10.80 -12.38
CA GLU A 44 5.02 10.21 -12.51
C GLU A 44 3.95 11.30 -12.31
N VAL A 45 3.09 11.46 -13.32
CA VAL A 45 1.97 12.40 -13.30
C VAL A 45 0.71 11.61 -12.99
N VAL A 46 -0.01 12.03 -11.96
CA VAL A 46 -1.22 11.36 -11.47
C VAL A 46 -2.29 12.37 -11.13
N ASP A 47 -3.55 11.96 -11.29
CA ASP A 47 -4.69 12.74 -10.83
C ASP A 47 -4.82 12.64 -9.30
N ALA A 48 -5.19 13.76 -8.67
CA ALA A 48 -5.35 13.86 -7.23
C ALA A 48 -6.59 14.69 -6.88
N VAL A 49 -7.19 14.41 -5.73
CA VAL A 49 -8.30 15.18 -5.18
C VAL A 49 -7.75 16.17 -4.16
N VAL A 50 -8.01 17.47 -4.34
CA VAL A 50 -7.61 18.48 -3.35
C VAL A 50 -8.46 18.36 -2.11
N THR A 51 -7.82 18.17 -0.95
CA THR A 51 -8.51 18.06 0.35
C THR A 51 -8.36 19.31 1.20
N GLN A 52 -7.25 20.04 1.08
CA GLN A 52 -7.05 21.29 1.80
C GLN A 52 -6.21 22.29 0.99
N VAL A 53 -6.63 23.55 1.02
CA VAL A 53 -5.87 24.69 0.50
C VAL A 53 -5.43 25.57 1.68
N ASN A 54 -4.14 25.86 1.80
CA ASN A 54 -3.64 26.75 2.85
C ASN A 54 -2.50 27.67 2.35
N LYS A 55 -1.99 28.51 3.24
CA LYS A 55 -0.94 29.50 2.88
C LYS A 55 0.40 28.86 2.50
N VAL A 56 0.67 27.64 2.96
CA VAL A 56 1.94 26.92 2.76
C VAL A 56 1.90 26.07 1.48
N GLY A 57 0.72 25.61 1.06
CA GLY A 57 0.55 24.79 -0.14
C GLY A 57 -0.83 24.13 -0.23
N LEU A 58 -0.88 23.02 -0.96
CA LEU A 58 -2.07 22.19 -1.16
C LEU A 58 -1.82 20.81 -0.56
N PHE A 59 -2.79 20.30 0.19
CA PHE A 59 -2.88 18.87 0.49
C PHE A 59 -3.87 18.22 -0.47
N THR A 60 -3.46 17.09 -1.04
CA THR A 60 -4.25 16.29 -1.96
C THR A 60 -4.21 14.82 -1.58
N GLU A 61 -5.19 14.05 -2.06
CA GLU A 61 -5.25 12.61 -1.92
C GLU A 61 -5.18 11.93 -3.29
N ILE A 62 -4.32 10.91 -3.39
CA ILE A 62 -4.18 10.02 -4.55
C ILE A 62 -4.53 8.62 -4.06
N GLY A 63 -5.81 8.30 -4.08
CA GLY A 63 -6.33 7.10 -3.42
C GLY A 63 -5.96 7.10 -1.93
N PRO A 64 -5.20 6.09 -1.43
CA PRO A 64 -4.84 6.00 -0.01
C PRO A 64 -3.65 6.89 0.41
N MET A 65 -3.03 7.62 -0.52
CA MET A 65 -1.84 8.41 -0.25
C MET A 65 -2.17 9.90 -0.17
N SER A 66 -1.74 10.55 0.92
CA SER A 66 -1.70 12.01 1.01
C SER A 66 -0.46 12.56 0.30
N CYS A 67 -0.64 13.60 -0.51
CA CYS A 67 0.41 14.32 -1.21
C CYS A 67 0.35 15.80 -0.82
N PHE A 68 1.53 16.41 -0.64
CA PHE A 68 1.65 17.83 -0.35
C PHE A 68 2.36 18.53 -1.50
N ILE A 69 1.71 19.56 -2.05
CA ILE A 69 2.25 20.43 -3.08
C ILE A 69 2.62 21.75 -2.42
N SER A 70 3.93 21.98 -2.29
CA SER A 70 4.48 23.24 -1.78
C SER A 70 4.08 24.42 -2.68
N ARG A 71 3.84 25.59 -2.08
CA ARG A 71 3.66 26.85 -2.81
C ARG A 71 4.97 27.40 -3.39
N HIS A 72 6.11 27.06 -2.78
CA HIS A 72 7.45 27.42 -3.25
C HIS A 72 7.97 26.45 -4.29
#